data_AF-A0A7X7YJ14-F1
#
_entry.id   AF-A0A7X7YJ14-F1
#
_cell.length_a   1.000
_cell.length_b   1.000
_cell.length_c   1.000
_cell.angle_alpha   90.00
_cell.angle_beta   90.00
_cell.angle_gamma   90.00
#
_symmetry.space_group_name_H-M   'P 1'
#
loop_
_entity.id
_entity.type
_entity.pdbx_description
1 polymer ?
#
loop_
_entity_poly.entity_id
_entity_poly.type
_entity_poly.pdbx_seq_one_letter_code
_entity_poly.pdbx_strand_id
1 'polypeptide(L)'
;MALIPCNECGKEISDQVVMCPHCGISRRGFPYGNEFRSRTSLFGLPLVHIVYGPNLDPRTGKIRVAKGIIAIGGISIGIVSIGGFSTGLLSLGGLSLGGIAMGGVAVGLGAALGGLAIGTIAIGGCAVGWMALGGAAFGAHAFNGANADQWPQWIRSLFR
;
A
#
# COMPACT_ATOMS: atom_id res chain seq x y z
N MET A 1 -23.95 27.36 17.30
CA MET A 1 -24.11 25.96 16.87
C MET A 1 -25.41 25.89 16.10
N ALA A 2 -25.35 25.78 14.78
CA ALA A 2 -26.56 25.67 13.96
C ALA A 2 -26.94 24.19 13.81
N LEU A 3 -28.17 23.84 14.11
CA LEU A 3 -28.71 22.52 13.81
C LEU A 3 -29.18 22.53 12.35
N ILE A 4 -28.66 21.60 11.55
CA ILE A 4 -29.12 21.39 10.18
C ILE A 4 -29.68 19.98 10.02
N PRO A 5 -30.70 19.76 9.19
CA PRO A 5 -31.21 18.43 8.91
C PRO A 5 -30.20 17.63 8.06
N CYS A 6 -30.02 16.35 8.39
CA CYS A 6 -29.23 15.44 7.57
C CYS A 6 -29.99 15.05 6.29
N ASN A 7 -29.34 15.13 5.12
CA ASN A 7 -29.97 14.86 3.81
C ASN A 7 -30.49 13.42 3.64
N GLU A 8 -29.95 12.47 4.39
CA GLU A 8 -30.31 11.04 4.29
C GLU A 8 -31.34 10.61 5.35
N CYS A 9 -31.14 11.02 6.61
CA CYS A 9 -32.00 10.56 7.71
C CYS A 9 -32.98 11.60 8.24
N GLY A 10 -32.93 12.84 7.74
CA GLY A 10 -33.82 13.93 8.15
C GLY A 10 -33.66 14.42 9.60
N LYS A 11 -32.78 13.81 10.41
CA LYS A 11 -32.54 14.22 11.80
C LYS A 11 -31.65 15.45 11.89
N GLU A 12 -31.95 16.30 12.86
CA GLU A 12 -31.18 17.50 13.16
C GLU A 12 -29.80 17.14 13.75
N ILE A 13 -28.75 17.65 13.12
CA ILE A 13 -27.35 17.46 13.51
C ILE A 13 -26.63 18.80 13.53
N SER A 14 -25.72 18.99 14.49
CA SER A 14 -24.92 20.23 14.56
C SER A 14 -24.09 20.42 13.29
N ASP A 15 -23.99 21.66 12.82
CA ASP A 15 -23.13 22.15 11.74
C ASP A 15 -21.67 21.69 11.79
N GLN A 16 -21.17 21.26 12.94
CA GLN A 16 -19.79 20.80 13.12
C GLN A 16 -19.60 19.28 13.09
N VAL A 17 -20.66 18.47 13.15
CA VAL A 17 -20.48 17.00 13.12
C VAL A 17 -20.11 16.52 11.73
N VAL A 18 -18.91 15.96 11.61
CA VAL A 18 -18.33 15.42 10.37
C VAL A 18 -19.15 14.24 9.83
N MET A 19 -19.78 13.47 10.72
CA MET A 19 -20.56 12.27 10.40
C MET A 19 -21.86 12.27 11.17
N CYS A 20 -22.97 11.91 10.52
CA CYS A 20 -24.24 11.79 11.20
C CYS A 20 -24.20 10.62 12.20
N PRO A 21 -24.57 10.80 13.48
CA PRO A 21 -24.60 9.72 14.46
C PRO A 21 -25.70 8.70 14.18
N HIS A 22 -26.75 9.08 13.44
CA HIS A 22 -27.92 8.24 13.20
C HIS A 22 -27.82 7.36 11.94
N CYS A 23 -27.38 7.90 10.80
CA CYS A 23 -27.24 7.13 9.56
C CYS A 23 -25.79 6.82 9.16
N GLY A 24 -24.80 7.44 9.81
CA GLY A 24 -23.38 7.22 9.47
C GLY A 24 -22.91 7.89 8.18
N ILE A 25 -23.75 8.64 7.47
CA ILE A 25 -23.34 9.38 6.27
C ILE A 25 -22.39 10.53 6.65
N SER A 26 -21.40 10.81 5.79
CA SER A 26 -20.56 12.00 5.90
C SER A 26 -21.31 13.25 5.47
N ARG A 27 -20.96 14.42 6.04
CA ARG A 27 -21.45 15.72 5.51
C ARG A 27 -21.04 16.00 4.06
N ARG A 28 -20.06 15.28 3.49
CA ARG A 28 -19.64 15.43 2.09
C ARG A 28 -20.35 14.50 1.12
N GLY A 29 -21.36 13.73 1.57
CA GLY A 29 -22.09 12.79 0.70
C GLY A 29 -21.29 11.57 0.25
N PHE A 30 -20.05 11.41 0.71
CA PHE A 30 -19.25 10.21 0.44
C PHE A 30 -19.45 9.17 1.56
N PRO A 31 -19.63 7.88 1.25
CA PRO A 31 -19.63 6.83 2.25
C PRO A 31 -18.29 6.84 3.01
N TYR A 32 -18.33 7.06 4.33
CA TYR A 32 -17.13 6.99 5.18
C TYR A 32 -16.71 5.55 5.32
N GLY A 33 -15.86 5.14 4.39
CA GLY A 33 -15.04 3.95 4.41
C GLY A 33 -15.60 2.68 5.05
N ASN A 34 -15.95 1.71 4.21
CA ASN A 34 -16.38 0.41 4.70
C ASN A 34 -15.17 -0.38 5.21
N GLU A 35 -15.23 -0.83 6.46
CA GLU A 35 -14.28 -1.79 7.04
C GLU A 35 -14.91 -3.18 6.98
N PHE A 36 -14.33 -4.05 6.16
CA PHE A 36 -14.71 -5.45 6.10
C PHE A 36 -13.63 -6.29 6.75
N ARG A 37 -14.04 -7.07 7.77
CA ARG A 37 -13.17 -8.02 8.47
C ARG A 37 -13.77 -9.41 8.38
N SER A 38 -13.00 -10.38 7.89
CA SER A 38 -13.44 -11.79 7.83
C SER A 38 -13.64 -12.36 9.24
N ARG A 39 -14.67 -13.20 9.43
CA ARG A 39 -14.93 -13.91 10.70
C ARG A 39 -13.83 -14.91 11.05
N THR A 40 -13.17 -15.49 10.06
CA THR A 40 -12.08 -16.43 10.27
C THR A 40 -10.82 -15.66 10.64
N SER A 41 -10.35 -15.87 11.87
CA SER A 41 -9.04 -15.41 12.34
C SER A 41 -8.08 -16.59 12.40
N LEU A 42 -6.87 -16.39 11.89
CA LEU A 42 -5.77 -17.35 12.03
C LEU A 42 -4.70 -16.66 12.88
N PHE A 43 -4.24 -17.31 13.96
CA PHE A 43 -3.26 -16.73 14.90
C PHE A 43 -3.67 -15.37 15.53
N GLY A 44 -4.98 -15.14 15.71
CA GLY A 44 -5.50 -13.86 16.24
C GLY A 44 -5.52 -12.70 15.24
N LEU A 45 -5.08 -12.93 13.99
CA LEU A 45 -5.16 -11.99 12.87
C LEU A 45 -6.31 -12.39 11.93
N PRO A 46 -7.13 -11.43 11.44
CA PRO A 46 -8.15 -11.75 10.46
C PRO A 46 -7.51 -12.22 9.14
N LEU A 47 -8.10 -13.21 8.48
CA LEU A 47 -7.63 -13.65 7.17
C LEU A 47 -7.66 -12.53 6.14
N VAL A 48 -8.79 -11.82 6.07
CA VAL A 48 -9.01 -10.73 5.12
C VAL A 48 -9.47 -9.49 5.89
N HIS A 49 -8.74 -8.38 5.71
CA HIS A 49 -9.10 -7.09 6.25
C HIS A 49 -9.01 -6.05 5.13
N ILE A 50 -10.17 -5.51 4.77
CA ILE A 50 -10.33 -4.55 3.70
C ILE A 50 -10.85 -3.25 4.29
N VAL A 51 -10.09 -2.18 4.14
CA VAL A 51 -10.46 -0.82 4.52
C VAL A 51 -10.62 -0.02 3.24
N TYR A 52 -11.86 0.24 2.85
CA TYR A 52 -12.17 1.23 1.83
C TYR A 52 -12.32 2.60 2.49
N GLY A 53 -12.02 3.68 1.77
CA GLY A 53 -12.24 5.05 2.21
C GLY A 53 -11.02 5.74 2.84
N PRO A 54 -11.21 6.94 3.41
CA PRO A 54 -10.12 7.75 3.94
C PRO A 54 -9.41 7.03 5.10
N ASN A 55 -8.07 7.11 5.11
CA ASN A 55 -7.22 6.52 6.16
C ASN A 55 -7.45 7.13 7.55
N LEU A 56 -8.15 8.26 7.64
CA LEU A 56 -8.42 8.94 8.88
C LEU A 56 -9.89 8.74 9.27
N ASP A 57 -10.11 8.10 10.41
CA ASP A 57 -11.46 7.94 10.94
C ASP A 57 -11.95 9.29 11.51
N PRO A 58 -13.00 9.91 10.95
CA PRO A 58 -13.44 11.23 11.37
C PRO A 58 -14.04 11.27 12.78
N ARG A 59 -14.47 10.12 13.32
CA ARG A 59 -15.06 10.05 14.67
C ARG A 59 -14.02 9.98 15.77
N THR A 60 -12.89 9.34 15.50
CA THR A 60 -11.85 9.08 16.52
C THR A 60 -10.53 9.78 16.21
N GLY A 61 -10.37 10.35 15.01
CA GLY A 61 -9.10 10.89 14.52
C GLY A 61 -8.03 9.82 14.31
N LYS A 62 -8.39 8.53 14.43
CA LYS A 62 -7.43 7.43 14.38
C LYS A 62 -7.14 7.06 12.94
N ILE A 63 -5.88 6.70 12.71
CA ILE A 63 -5.44 6.15 11.44
C ILE A 63 -5.96 4.72 11.32
N ARG A 64 -6.73 4.42 10.28
CA ARG A 64 -7.20 3.08 9.94
C ARG A 64 -6.07 2.31 9.29
N VAL A 65 -5.73 1.16 9.87
CA VAL A 65 -4.67 0.27 9.37
C VAL A 65 -5.28 -1.08 9.09
N ALA A 66 -5.29 -1.48 7.82
CA ALA A 66 -5.68 -2.83 7.43
C ALA A 66 -4.59 -3.80 7.91
N LYS A 67 -4.97 -4.77 8.76
CA LYS A 67 -4.08 -5.80 9.31
C LYS A 67 -4.67 -7.18 9.07
N GLY A 68 -3.92 -8.09 8.45
CA GLY A 68 -4.37 -9.46 8.21
C GLY A 68 -3.40 -10.27 7.34
N ILE A 69 -3.79 -11.48 6.93
CA ILE A 69 -3.02 -12.22 5.92
C ILE A 69 -3.13 -11.49 4.58
N ILE A 70 -4.34 -11.11 4.19
CA ILE A 70 -4.65 -10.26 3.05
C ILE A 70 -5.16 -8.92 3.58
N ALA A 71 -4.38 -7.87 3.38
CA ALA A 71 -4.70 -6.52 3.84
C ALA A 71 -4.84 -5.58 2.64
N ILE A 72 -6.01 -4.95 2.50
CA ILE A 72 -6.30 -3.99 1.43
C ILE A 72 -6.71 -2.66 2.07
N GLY A 73 -6.03 -1.57 1.74
CA GLY A 73 -6.39 -0.24 2.24
C GLY A 73 -5.27 0.78 2.03
N GLY A 74 -5.52 2.06 2.34
CA GLY A 74 -4.48 3.07 2.13
C GLY A 74 -3.24 2.85 3.00
N ILE A 75 -3.37 2.28 4.20
CA ILE A 75 -2.26 1.74 5.01
C ILE A 75 -2.57 0.27 5.31
N SER A 76 -1.71 -0.64 4.84
CA SER A 76 -1.90 -2.09 4.92
C SER A 76 -0.66 -2.82 5.46
N ILE A 77 -0.88 -3.75 6.38
CA ILE A 77 0.16 -4.57 7.02
C ILE A 77 -0.30 -6.04 6.96
N GLY A 78 0.44 -6.89 6.26
CA GLY A 78 0.05 -8.29 6.14
C GLY A 78 1.07 -9.19 5.47
N ILE A 79 0.67 -10.41 5.11
CA ILE A 79 1.50 -11.25 4.24
C ILE A 79 1.37 -10.75 2.80
N VAL A 80 0.14 -10.48 2.37
CA VAL A 80 -0.21 -9.84 1.11
C VAL A 80 -0.87 -8.50 1.42
N SER A 81 -0.20 -7.41 1.06
CA SER A 81 -0.65 -6.04 1.36
C SER A 81 -0.82 -5.24 0.07
N ILE A 82 -1.99 -4.64 -0.14
CA ILE A 82 -2.31 -3.81 -1.30
C ILE A 82 -2.77 -2.43 -0.81
N GLY A 83 -2.06 -1.37 -1.17
CA GLY A 83 -2.36 -0.05 -0.61
C GLY A 83 -1.52 1.12 -1.10
N GLY A 84 -1.77 2.31 -0.54
CA GLY A 84 -0.88 3.45 -0.73
C GLY A 84 0.46 3.23 -0.02
N PHE A 85 0.38 2.90 1.27
CA PHE A 85 1.48 2.43 2.11
C PHE A 85 1.22 0.95 2.44
N SER A 86 2.10 0.08 1.98
CA SER A 86 1.94 -1.36 2.12
C SER A 86 3.20 -2.00 2.71
N THR A 87 3.03 -2.87 3.71
CA THR A 87 4.13 -3.63 4.27
C THR A 87 3.77 -5.10 4.49
N GLY A 88 4.66 -5.99 4.05
CA GLY A 88 4.39 -7.42 4.07
C GLY A 88 5.41 -8.28 3.37
N LEU A 89 5.08 -9.55 3.14
CA LEU A 89 5.93 -10.42 2.31
C LEU A 89 5.76 -10.06 0.83
N LEU A 90 4.51 -9.87 0.40
CA LEU A 90 4.12 -9.35 -0.91
C LEU A 90 3.44 -7.99 -0.71
N SER A 91 4.05 -6.93 -1.22
CA SER A 91 3.56 -5.55 -1.05
C SER A 91 3.37 -4.86 -2.40
N LEU A 92 2.13 -4.42 -2.66
CA LEU A 92 1.72 -3.72 -3.87
C LEU A 92 1.20 -2.33 -3.49
N GLY A 93 1.85 -1.27 -3.98
CA GLY A 93 1.44 0.06 -3.57
C GLY A 93 2.24 1.24 -4.10
N GLY A 94 1.96 2.43 -3.56
CA GLY A 94 2.77 3.62 -3.83
C GLY A 94 4.13 3.53 -3.11
N LEU A 95 4.07 3.22 -1.82
CA LEU A 95 5.20 2.99 -0.93
C LEU A 95 5.08 1.57 -0.37
N SER A 96 5.99 0.70 -0.79
CA SER A 96 5.92 -0.75 -0.55
C SER A 96 7.17 -1.23 0.19
N LEU A 97 7.00 -1.88 1.34
CA LEU A 97 8.09 -2.40 2.18
C LEU A 97 7.89 -3.91 2.41
N GLY A 98 8.74 -4.76 1.84
CA GLY A 98 8.52 -6.19 2.01
C GLY A 98 9.61 -7.15 1.55
N GLY A 99 9.23 -8.42 1.38
CA GLY A 99 10.08 -9.42 0.72
C GLY A 99 10.13 -9.16 -0.79
N ILE A 100 8.94 -9.09 -1.40
CA ILE A 100 8.71 -8.70 -2.78
C ILE A 100 7.83 -7.45 -2.76
N ALA A 101 8.40 -6.33 -3.21
CA ALA A 101 7.73 -5.03 -3.23
C ALA A 101 7.54 -4.57 -4.67
N MET A 102 6.33 -4.15 -5.03
CA MET A 102 6.04 -3.45 -6.28
C MET A 102 5.42 -2.10 -5.98
N GLY A 103 5.92 -1.03 -6.61
CA GLY A 103 5.36 0.30 -6.39
C GLY A 103 6.11 1.49 -6.97
N GLY A 104 5.71 2.70 -6.57
CA GLY A 104 6.46 3.92 -6.90
C GLY A 104 7.80 3.93 -6.17
N VAL A 105 7.77 3.71 -4.86
CA VAL A 105 8.91 3.49 -3.97
C VAL A 105 8.79 2.08 -3.40
N ALA A 106 9.69 1.19 -3.81
CA ALA A 106 9.69 -0.21 -3.42
C ALA A 106 10.99 -0.55 -2.68
N VAL A 107 10.87 -1.02 -1.43
CA VAL A 107 11.99 -1.58 -0.66
C VAL A 107 11.68 -3.05 -0.40
N GLY A 108 12.42 -3.93 -1.07
CA GLY A 108 12.22 -5.36 -1.07
C GLY A 108 13.48 -6.10 -0.63
N LEU A 109 13.44 -6.94 0.40
CA LEU A 109 14.62 -7.76 0.77
C LEU A 109 14.99 -8.74 -0.36
N GLY A 110 14.01 -9.32 -1.04
CA GLY A 110 14.20 -10.25 -2.16
C GLY A 110 14.10 -9.58 -3.53
N ALA A 111 12.96 -8.95 -3.82
CA ALA A 111 12.74 -8.29 -5.11
C ALA A 111 12.00 -6.97 -4.93
N ALA A 112 12.45 -5.95 -5.65
CA ALA A 112 11.85 -4.63 -5.68
C ALA A 112 11.63 -4.20 -7.13
N LEU A 113 10.39 -3.86 -7.47
CA LEU A 113 9.95 -3.40 -8.79
C LEU A 113 9.33 -2.02 -8.65
N GLY A 114 9.91 -0.98 -9.25
CA GLY A 114 9.32 0.34 -9.09
C GLY A 114 10.02 1.53 -9.73
N GLY A 115 9.55 2.74 -9.42
CA GLY A 115 10.25 3.97 -9.82
C GLY A 115 11.59 4.08 -9.08
N LEU A 116 11.54 3.97 -7.76
CA LEU A 116 12.69 3.84 -6.86
C LEU A 116 12.64 2.45 -6.22
N ALA A 117 13.57 1.57 -6.59
CA ALA A 117 13.63 0.19 -6.14
C ALA A 117 14.90 -0.05 -5.32
N ILE A 118 14.77 -0.55 -4.09
CA ILE A 118 15.88 -0.93 -3.23
C ILE A 118 15.70 -2.39 -2.84
N GLY A 119 16.66 -3.26 -3.17
CA GLY A 119 16.55 -4.67 -2.82
C GLY A 119 17.70 -5.54 -3.31
N THR A 120 17.65 -6.85 -3.05
CA THR A 120 18.67 -7.75 -3.62
C THR A 120 18.54 -7.84 -5.14
N ILE A 121 17.31 -7.97 -5.64
CA ILE A 121 16.96 -7.78 -7.05
C ILE A 121 16.11 -6.51 -7.17
N ALA A 122 16.66 -5.45 -7.74
CA ALA A 122 15.99 -4.17 -7.93
C ALA A 122 15.80 -3.87 -9.41
N ILE A 123 14.57 -3.63 -9.84
CA ILE A 123 14.22 -3.30 -11.23
C ILE A 123 13.41 -2.01 -11.22
N GLY A 124 13.91 -0.96 -11.86
CA GLY A 124 13.23 0.33 -11.79
C GLY A 124 13.89 1.50 -12.52
N GLY A 125 13.34 2.70 -12.33
CA GLY A 125 13.98 3.93 -12.83
C GLY A 125 15.31 4.19 -12.11
N CYS A 126 15.24 4.25 -10.78
CA CYS A 126 16.39 4.26 -9.86
C CYS A 126 16.41 2.94 -9.09
N ALA A 127 17.43 2.11 -9.33
CA ALA A 127 17.55 0.78 -8.73
C ALA A 127 18.83 0.68 -7.89
N VAL A 128 18.71 0.26 -6.63
CA VAL A 128 19.85 0.04 -5.72
C VAL A 128 19.79 -1.39 -5.20
N GLY A 129 20.81 -2.19 -5.49
CA GLY A 129 20.77 -3.60 -5.13
C GLY A 129 22.00 -4.42 -5.49
N TRP A 130 21.96 -5.72 -5.18
CA TRP A 130 22.99 -6.64 -5.67
C TRP A 130 22.87 -6.82 -7.18
N MET A 131 21.66 -7.09 -7.66
CA MET A 131 21.27 -7.03 -9.07
C MET A 131 20.36 -5.82 -9.25
N ALA A 132 20.83 -4.80 -9.97
CA ALA A 132 20.07 -3.57 -10.20
C ALA A 132 19.88 -3.36 -11.71
N LEU A 133 18.63 -3.25 -12.18
CA LEU A 133 18.26 -3.02 -13.57
C LEU A 133 17.48 -1.71 -13.67
N GLY A 134 17.99 -0.73 -14.42
CA GLY A 134 17.32 0.57 -14.49
C GLY A 134 18.06 1.68 -15.21
N GLY A 135 17.41 2.84 -15.33
CA GLY A 135 18.03 4.04 -15.90
C GLY A 135 19.20 4.54 -15.05
N ALA A 136 19.01 4.55 -13.73
CA ALA A 136 20.03 4.83 -12.73
C ALA A 136 20.16 3.61 -11.78
N ALA A 137 20.99 2.64 -12.17
CA ALA A 137 21.24 1.44 -11.38
C ALA A 137 22.58 1.54 -10.63
N PHE A 138 22.57 1.24 -9.32
CA PHE A 138 23.73 1.19 -8.44
C PHE A 138 23.79 -0.17 -7.73
N GLY A 139 24.88 -0.92 -7.89
CA GLY A 139 24.97 -2.28 -7.40
C GLY A 139 26.21 -3.04 -7.84
N ALA A 140 26.40 -4.24 -7.29
CA ALA A 140 27.47 -5.15 -7.70
C ALA A 140 27.29 -5.64 -9.15
N HIS A 141 26.05 -5.83 -9.57
CA HIS A 141 25.65 -6.08 -10.95
C HIS A 141 24.59 -5.04 -11.35
N ALA A 142 25.07 -3.86 -11.76
CA ALA A 142 24.23 -2.76 -12.20
C ALA A 142 24.11 -2.73 -13.73
N PHE A 143 22.88 -2.85 -14.22
CA PHE A 143 22.53 -2.77 -15.64
C PHE A 143 21.83 -1.45 -15.88
N ASN A 144 22.59 -0.47 -16.36
CA ASN A 144 22.08 0.81 -16.81
C ASN A 144 22.68 1.16 -18.18
N GLY A 145 22.13 2.19 -18.84
CA GLY A 145 22.60 2.60 -20.17
C GLY A 145 24.06 3.03 -20.24
N ALA A 146 24.69 3.33 -19.10
CA ALA A 146 26.10 3.72 -18.98
C ALA A 146 27.05 2.54 -18.62
N ASN A 147 26.54 1.49 -17.96
CA ASN A 147 27.31 0.38 -17.39
C ASN A 147 26.81 -1.00 -17.92
N ALA A 148 26.47 -1.08 -19.20
CA ALA A 148 25.94 -2.30 -19.82
C ALA A 148 26.96 -3.46 -19.95
N ASP A 149 28.18 -3.29 -19.45
CA ASP A 149 29.35 -4.14 -19.65
C ASP A 149 29.44 -5.34 -18.68
N GLN A 150 28.73 -5.33 -17.55
CA GLN A 150 28.87 -6.34 -16.49
C GLN A 150 27.93 -7.56 -16.56
N TRP A 151 27.48 -7.96 -17.76
CA TRP A 151 26.67 -9.19 -17.92
C TRP A 151 27.40 -10.43 -17.41
N PRO A 152 26.88 -11.14 -16.40
CA PRO A 152 27.39 -12.43 -15.98
C PRO A 152 27.35 -13.43 -17.14
N GLN A 153 28.38 -14.27 -17.25
CA GLN A 153 28.55 -15.20 -18.37
C GLN A 153 27.33 -16.15 -18.56
N TRP A 154 26.63 -16.48 -17.47
CA TRP A 154 25.43 -17.34 -17.48
C TRP A 154 24.18 -16.69 -18.08
N ILE A 155 24.05 -15.35 -18.04
CA ILE A 155 22.93 -14.64 -18.71
C ILE A 155 23.22 -14.50 -20.20
N ARG A 156 24.50 -14.31 -20.58
CA ARG A 156 24.92 -14.29 -21.99
C ARG A 156 24.60 -15.60 -22.71
N SER A 157 24.71 -16.74 -22.03
CA SER A 157 24.33 -18.04 -22.61
C SER A 157 22.82 -18.23 -22.80
N LEU A 158 21.98 -17.42 -22.16
CA LEU A 158 20.52 -17.50 -22.32
C LEU A 158 20.02 -16.73 -23.56
N PHE A 159 20.81 -15.79 -24.06
CA PHE A 159 20.54 -14.99 -25.26
C PHE A 159 21.33 -15.46 -26.50
N ARG A 160 21.95 -16.65 -26.46
CA ARG A 160 22.64 -17.27 -27.58
C ARG A 160 21.82 -18.40 -28.20
#